data_AF-K9CFH2-F1
#
_entry.id   AF-K9CFH2-F1
#
_cell.length_a   1.000
_cell.length_b   1.000
_cell.length_c   1.000
_cell.angle_alpha   90.00
_cell.angle_beta   90.00
_cell.angle_gamma   90.00
#
_symmetry.space_group_name_H-M   'P 1'
#
loop_
_entity.id
_entity.type
_entity.pdbx_description
1 polymer ?
#
loop_
_entity_poly.entity_id
_entity_poly.type
_entity_poly.pdbx_seq_one_letter_code
_entity_poly.pdbx_strand_id
1 'polypeptide(L)'
;MEQICLVQHCYEVADFDEVKYIGAYSSEKRAKEAVERLMHLSGFKEFSREHFSLEIYRLNEDADWKGGFYHAVDGGDEYDEREIWYESQTQGAPHRTLQRTNSGGDADARYVYILEHVYRVRSFAEEKLIGVYDSSAAAEEAVMRFDHLPGFCYHPRACFHIMPYGINQTHWTEGFADIKVPTLKEKTWGVDLPAWLYVG
;
A
#
# COMPACT_ATOMS: atom_id res chain seq x y z
N MET A 1 -5.70 4.07 23.04
CA MET A 1 -5.01 4.50 21.81
C MET A 1 -6.11 4.75 20.81
N GLU A 2 -6.26 6.00 20.38
CA GLU A 2 -7.35 6.43 19.46
C GLU A 2 -6.83 6.69 18.05
N GLN A 3 -5.51 6.82 17.90
CA GLN A 3 -4.85 7.13 16.65
C GLN A 3 -3.67 6.20 16.42
N ILE A 4 -3.37 5.96 15.16
CA ILE A 4 -2.23 5.18 14.69
C ILE A 4 -1.52 5.96 13.58
N CYS A 5 -0.21 5.91 13.56
CA CYS A 5 0.59 6.45 12.48
C CYS A 5 0.96 5.31 11.52
N LEU A 6 0.41 5.35 10.30
CA LEU A 6 0.84 4.45 9.23
C LEU A 6 2.08 5.04 8.57
N VAL A 7 3.08 4.19 8.36
CA VAL A 7 4.25 4.51 7.55
C VAL A 7 4.11 3.76 6.24
N GLN A 8 4.23 4.48 5.12
CA GLN A 8 4.36 3.88 3.81
C GLN A 8 5.66 4.34 3.17
N HIS A 9 6.15 3.56 2.22
CA HIS A 9 7.23 3.94 1.33
C HIS A 9 6.68 3.95 -0.08
N CYS A 10 6.70 5.12 -0.71
CA CYS A 10 6.19 5.35 -2.04
C CYS A 10 7.37 5.52 -3.00
N TYR A 11 7.31 4.83 -4.14
CA TYR A 11 8.31 4.97 -5.17
C TYR A 11 7.64 5.05 -6.54
N GLU A 12 7.98 6.11 -7.27
CA GLU A 12 7.48 6.35 -8.63
C GLU A 12 8.41 5.63 -9.63
N VAL A 13 7.87 4.63 -10.32
CA VAL A 13 8.54 3.94 -11.45
C VAL A 13 7.80 4.27 -12.73
N ALA A 14 8.46 5.03 -13.61
CA ALA A 14 7.87 5.51 -14.86
C ALA A 14 6.58 6.31 -14.59
N ASP A 15 5.41 5.75 -14.92
CA ASP A 15 4.08 6.36 -14.76
C ASP A 15 3.26 5.67 -13.64
N PHE A 16 3.89 4.89 -12.76
CA PHE A 16 3.22 4.14 -11.70
C PHE A 16 3.80 4.48 -10.33
N ASP A 17 2.92 4.76 -9.37
CA ASP A 17 3.26 4.86 -7.96
C ASP A 17 3.17 3.46 -7.33
N GLU A 18 4.29 2.91 -6.86
CA GLU A 18 4.28 1.72 -6.02
C GLU A 18 4.32 2.14 -4.55
N VAL A 19 3.25 1.83 -3.82
CA VAL A 19 3.12 2.11 -2.39
C VAL A 19 3.30 0.82 -1.60
N LYS A 20 4.20 0.83 -0.61
CA LYS A 20 4.37 -0.29 0.34
C LYS A 20 4.11 0.16 1.75
N TYR A 21 3.16 -0.49 2.43
CA TYR A 21 2.94 -0.29 3.86
C TYR A 21 4.10 -0.88 4.67
N ILE A 22 4.82 -0.01 5.38
CA ILE A 22 5.93 -0.38 6.24
C ILE A 22 5.44 -0.93 7.57
N GLY A 23 4.47 -0.26 8.18
CA GLY A 23 3.98 -0.63 9.51
C GLY A 23 3.04 0.41 10.11
N ALA A 24 2.42 0.00 11.21
CA ALA A 24 1.49 0.80 11.99
C ALA A 24 2.09 1.11 13.36
N TYR A 25 2.20 2.38 13.74
CA TYR A 25 2.93 2.82 14.93
C TYR A 25 2.03 3.62 15.86
N SER A 26 2.18 3.40 17.16
CA SER A 26 1.34 4.04 18.18
C SER A 26 1.59 5.54 18.37
N SER A 27 2.64 6.07 17.74
CA SER A 27 2.96 7.49 17.76
C SER A 27 3.86 7.87 16.59
N GLU A 28 3.81 9.14 16.21
CA GLU A 28 4.71 9.71 15.19
C GLU A 28 6.19 9.53 15.58
N LYS A 29 6.53 9.62 16.87
CA LYS A 29 7.89 9.36 17.36
C LYS A 29 8.35 7.94 16.98
N ARG A 30 7.52 6.93 17.23
CA ARG A 30 7.86 5.53 16.91
C ARG A 30 7.92 5.28 15.39
N ALA A 31 7.03 5.92 14.63
CA ALA A 31 7.06 5.89 13.17
C ALA A 31 8.38 6.47 12.63
N LYS A 32 8.79 7.65 13.12
CA LYS A 32 10.06 8.28 12.74
C LYS A 32 11.26 7.41 13.10
N GLU A 33 11.31 6.86 14.31
CA GLU A 33 12.35 5.93 14.73
C GLU A 33 12.43 4.69 13.81
N ALA A 34 11.30 4.22 13.28
CA ALA A 34 11.29 3.13 12.32
C ALA A 34 11.85 3.54 10.95
N VAL A 35 11.46 4.70 10.44
CA VAL A 35 12.02 5.25 9.19
C VAL A 35 13.55 5.40 9.32
N GLU A 36 14.07 5.96 10.42
CA GLU A 36 15.53 6.06 10.62
C GLU A 36 16.23 4.69 10.51
N ARG A 37 15.65 3.65 11.14
CA ARG A 37 16.23 2.30 11.06
C ARG A 37 16.23 1.77 9.63
N LEU A 38 15.14 1.97 8.90
CA LEU A 38 14.96 1.49 7.53
C LEU A 38 15.90 2.17 6.55
N MET A 39 16.15 3.48 6.71
CA MET A 39 17.07 4.25 5.85
C MET A 39 18.51 3.71 5.84
N HIS A 40 18.87 2.81 6.75
CA HIS A 40 20.17 2.15 6.78
C HIS A 40 20.17 0.74 6.15
N LEU A 41 19.02 0.22 5.76
CA LEU A 41 18.89 -1.09 5.12
C LEU A 41 19.06 -0.97 3.60
N SER A 42 19.62 -2.02 2.98
CA SER A 42 19.65 -2.15 1.52
C SER A 42 18.22 -2.17 0.97
N GLY A 43 17.99 -1.52 -0.18
CA GLY A 43 16.66 -1.37 -0.77
C GLY A 43 15.88 -0.17 -0.23
N PHE A 44 16.39 0.52 0.80
CA PHE A 44 15.83 1.76 1.33
C PHE A 44 16.84 2.90 1.35
N LYS A 45 18.11 2.61 1.66
CA LYS A 45 19.18 3.63 1.73
C LYS A 45 19.44 4.35 0.40
N GLU A 46 18.96 3.78 -0.71
CA GLU A 46 19.00 4.36 -2.06
C GLU A 46 17.97 5.49 -2.25
N PHE A 47 17.02 5.64 -1.32
CA PHE A 47 15.91 6.59 -1.40
C PHE A 47 16.03 7.72 -0.37
N SER A 48 15.46 8.88 -0.71
CA SER A 48 15.36 10.00 0.21
C SER A 48 14.33 9.71 1.30
N ARG A 49 14.46 10.36 2.46
CA ARG A 49 13.43 10.35 3.51
C ARG A 49 12.06 10.78 2.98
N GLU A 50 12.04 11.65 1.96
CA GLU A 50 10.83 12.17 1.33
C GLU A 50 9.98 11.08 0.66
N HIS A 51 10.54 9.89 0.40
CA HIS A 51 9.81 8.74 -0.13
C HIS A 51 9.04 7.97 0.96
N PHE A 52 9.19 8.33 2.23
CA PHE A 52 8.38 7.80 3.31
C PHE A 52 7.25 8.76 3.67
N SER A 53 6.00 8.30 3.60
CA SER A 53 4.85 9.03 4.11
C SER A 53 4.54 8.58 5.54
N LEU A 54 4.17 9.54 6.39
CA LEU A 54 3.66 9.31 7.73
C LEU A 54 2.26 9.90 7.79
N GLU A 55 1.26 9.04 7.93
CA GLU A 55 -0.13 9.45 7.96
C GLU A 55 -0.77 9.03 9.29
N ILE A 56 -1.61 9.90 9.86
CA ILE A 56 -2.27 9.66 11.16
C ILE A 56 -3.72 9.33 10.90
N TYR A 57 -4.13 8.13 11.33
CA TYR A 57 -5.49 7.65 11.23
C TYR A 57 -6.11 7.54 12.62
N ARG A 58 -7.37 7.97 12.74
CA ARG A 58 -8.21 7.64 13.91
C ARG A 58 -8.74 6.23 13.74
N LEU A 59 -8.69 5.45 14.81
CA LEU A 59 -9.14 4.06 14.77
C LEU A 59 -10.66 3.99 14.63
N ASN A 60 -11.11 3.07 13.78
CA ASN A 60 -12.53 2.81 13.50
C ASN A 60 -13.27 3.99 12.85
N GLU A 61 -12.54 4.93 12.28
CA GLU A 61 -13.10 5.97 11.43
C GLU A 61 -12.91 5.58 9.96
N ASP A 62 -14.00 5.68 9.21
CA ASP A 62 -13.98 5.45 7.77
C ASP A 62 -13.48 6.72 7.05
N ALA A 63 -12.74 6.52 5.97
CA ALA A 63 -12.39 7.57 5.03
C ALA A 63 -13.65 8.13 4.37
N ASP A 64 -13.63 9.43 4.04
CA ASP A 64 -14.81 10.14 3.51
C ASP A 64 -15.07 9.88 2.02
N TRP A 65 -14.85 8.64 1.55
CA TRP A 65 -15.15 8.25 0.18
C TRP A 65 -16.66 8.21 -0.03
N LYS A 66 -17.15 9.00 -1.00
CA LYS A 66 -18.56 8.99 -1.41
C LYS A 66 -18.89 7.91 -2.44
N GLY A 67 -17.85 7.29 -3.00
CA GLY A 67 -17.93 6.22 -3.98
C GLY A 67 -16.55 5.62 -4.26
N GLY A 68 -16.55 4.41 -4.84
CA GLY A 68 -15.37 3.63 -5.17
C GLY A 68 -14.86 3.94 -6.57
N PHE A 69 -14.43 2.91 -7.30
CA PHE A 69 -13.87 3.05 -8.64
C PHE A 69 -14.96 3.04 -9.70
N TYR A 70 -14.72 3.70 -10.83
CA TYR A 70 -15.66 3.66 -11.94
C TYR A 70 -15.59 2.30 -12.63
N HIS A 71 -16.74 1.82 -13.12
CA HIS A 71 -16.80 0.66 -14.01
C HIS A 71 -16.11 1.01 -15.34
N ALA A 72 -15.10 0.24 -15.75
CA ALA A 72 -14.43 0.39 -17.05
C ALA A 72 -15.28 -0.11 -18.25
N VAL A 73 -16.62 -0.12 -18.17
CA VAL A 73 -17.48 -0.69 -19.22
C VAL A 73 -17.86 0.27 -20.35
N ASP A 74 -17.38 1.52 -20.35
CA ASP A 74 -17.45 2.33 -21.58
C ASP A 74 -16.37 1.93 -22.61
N GLY A 75 -15.51 0.93 -22.31
CA GLY A 75 -14.40 0.49 -23.16
C GLY A 75 -14.27 -1.01 -23.46
N GLY A 76 -15.16 -1.88 -22.97
CA GLY A 76 -15.17 -3.30 -23.33
C GLY A 76 -14.08 -4.19 -22.68
N ASP A 77 -13.50 -3.77 -21.55
CA ASP A 77 -12.51 -4.57 -20.84
C ASP A 77 -13.17 -5.60 -19.91
N GLU A 78 -13.06 -6.88 -20.27
CA GLU A 78 -13.59 -8.03 -19.55
C GLU A 78 -12.80 -8.26 -18.24
N TYR A 79 -13.51 -8.41 -17.14
CA TYR A 79 -12.97 -8.68 -15.81
C TYR A 79 -12.37 -10.11 -15.75
N ASP A 80 -11.05 -10.26 -15.64
CA ASP A 80 -10.41 -11.59 -15.45
C ASP A 80 -10.07 -11.83 -13.98
N GLU A 81 -10.91 -12.62 -13.31
CA GLU A 81 -10.71 -13.08 -11.93
C GLU A 81 -9.36 -13.80 -11.72
N ARG A 82 -8.74 -14.38 -12.77
CA ARG A 82 -7.55 -15.23 -12.65
C ARG A 82 -6.24 -14.48 -12.47
N GLU A 83 -6.17 -13.22 -12.90
CA GLU A 83 -4.96 -12.39 -12.77
C GLU A 83 -4.71 -11.97 -11.31
N ILE A 84 -5.76 -11.85 -10.50
CA ILE A 84 -5.68 -11.50 -9.07
C ILE A 84 -5.03 -12.63 -8.26
N TRP A 85 -5.31 -13.89 -8.61
CA TRP A 85 -4.78 -15.05 -7.88
C TRP A 85 -3.29 -15.29 -8.13
N TYR A 86 -2.77 -14.90 -9.31
CA TYR A 86 -1.39 -15.18 -9.69
C TYR A 86 -0.36 -14.35 -8.91
N GLU A 87 -0.68 -13.10 -8.58
CA GLU A 87 0.23 -12.21 -7.83
C GLU A 87 0.22 -12.44 -6.31
N SER A 88 -0.87 -13.00 -5.76
CA SER A 88 -0.93 -13.42 -4.35
C SER A 88 0.12 -14.49 -4.00
N GLN A 89 0.68 -15.17 -5.02
CA GLN A 89 1.71 -16.20 -4.88
C GLN A 89 3.13 -15.67 -5.14
N THR A 90 3.30 -14.53 -5.82
CA THR A 90 4.61 -14.06 -6.33
C THR A 90 5.19 -12.85 -5.59
N GLN A 91 4.44 -12.16 -4.73
CA GLN A 91 5.05 -11.27 -3.74
C GLN A 91 5.54 -12.10 -2.54
N GLY A 92 6.84 -12.39 -2.57
CA GLY A 92 7.55 -13.15 -1.56
C GLY A 92 7.56 -12.47 -0.20
N ALA A 93 6.55 -12.78 0.61
CA ALA A 93 6.76 -13.36 1.93
C ALA A 93 5.50 -14.18 2.22
N PRO A 94 5.61 -15.43 2.73
CA PRO A 94 4.42 -16.15 3.13
C PRO A 94 3.73 -15.30 4.19
N HIS A 95 2.53 -14.79 3.88
CA HIS A 95 1.55 -14.40 4.89
C HIS A 95 1.26 -15.67 5.68
N ARG A 96 2.13 -15.92 6.66
CA ARG A 96 1.95 -16.96 7.65
C ARG A 96 0.63 -16.61 8.29
N THR A 97 -0.41 -17.40 8.00
CA THR A 97 -1.56 -17.48 8.87
C THR A 97 -0.99 -17.72 10.25
N LEU A 98 -0.98 -16.69 11.10
CA LEU A 98 -0.64 -16.81 12.50
C LEU A 98 -1.78 -17.62 13.12
N GLN A 99 -1.76 -18.93 12.89
CA GLN A 99 -2.33 -19.86 13.84
C GLN A 99 -1.60 -19.56 15.15
N ARG A 100 -2.34 -19.08 16.14
CA ARG A 100 -1.84 -18.91 17.51
C ARG A 100 -1.17 -20.20 17.96
N THR A 101 0.14 -20.28 17.84
CA THR A 101 0.92 -21.23 18.62
C THR A 101 1.10 -20.58 19.98
N ASN A 102 0.34 -21.05 20.95
CA ASN A 102 0.60 -20.77 22.36
C ASN A 102 1.99 -21.33 22.70
N SER A 103 3.03 -20.52 22.53
CA SER A 103 4.35 -20.73 23.11
C SER A 103 4.84 -19.35 23.56
N GLY A 104 4.89 -19.17 24.88
CA GLY A 104 5.07 -17.88 25.55
C GLY A 104 6.26 -17.08 25.04
N GLY A 105 6.01 -15.79 24.78
CA GLY A 105 7.04 -14.86 24.34
C GLY A 105 6.56 -13.47 23.92
N ASP A 106 5.26 -13.24 23.67
CA ASP A 106 4.78 -11.90 23.32
C ASP A 106 3.33 -11.67 23.79
N ALA A 107 3.18 -11.24 25.04
CA ALA A 107 1.88 -11.10 25.70
C ALA A 107 1.20 -9.74 25.45
N ASP A 108 1.71 -8.92 24.52
CA ASP A 108 1.17 -7.57 24.27
C ASP A 108 1.18 -7.15 22.78
N ALA A 109 1.26 -8.12 21.87
CA ALA A 109 1.15 -7.87 20.43
C ALA A 109 -0.28 -7.45 20.08
N ARG A 110 -0.56 -6.15 20.23
CA ARG A 110 -1.80 -5.52 19.78
C ARG A 110 -1.72 -5.31 18.27
N TYR A 111 -2.78 -5.66 17.56
CA TYR A 111 -2.91 -5.45 16.12
C TYR A 111 -3.85 -4.28 15.83
N VAL A 112 -3.65 -3.69 14.66
CA VAL A 112 -4.68 -2.95 13.93
C VAL A 112 -4.97 -3.67 12.62
N TYR A 113 -6.10 -3.37 12.00
CA TYR A 113 -6.56 -3.98 10.77
C TYR A 113 -6.74 -2.87 9.74
N ILE A 114 -5.88 -2.86 8.73
CA ILE A 114 -5.96 -1.92 7.62
C ILE A 114 -6.98 -2.49 6.63
N LEU A 115 -8.01 -1.72 6.30
CA LEU A 115 -8.98 -2.07 5.26
C LEU A 115 -8.75 -1.20 4.04
N GLU A 116 -8.57 -1.83 2.90
CA GLU A 116 -8.48 -1.17 1.61
C GLU A 116 -9.40 -1.84 0.59
N HIS A 117 -9.74 -1.11 -0.47
CA HIS A 117 -10.37 -1.65 -1.66
C HIS A 117 -9.40 -1.51 -2.83
N VAL A 118 -9.01 -2.64 -3.41
CA VAL A 118 -8.05 -2.72 -4.50
C VAL A 118 -8.75 -3.21 -5.75
N TYR A 119 -8.62 -2.45 -6.82
CA TYR A 119 -9.13 -2.82 -8.14
C TYR A 119 -7.98 -2.82 -9.14
N ARG A 120 -7.74 -3.98 -9.77
CA ARG A 120 -6.72 -4.14 -10.79
C ARG A 120 -7.37 -4.34 -12.15
N VAL A 121 -6.96 -3.54 -13.13
CA VAL A 121 -7.30 -3.70 -14.55
C VAL A 121 -6.02 -3.80 -15.34
N ARG A 122 -5.78 -4.97 -15.94
CA ARG A 122 -4.55 -5.24 -16.70
C ARG A 122 -3.32 -4.90 -15.83
N SER A 123 -2.49 -3.98 -16.29
CA SER A 123 -1.26 -3.54 -15.60
C SER A 123 -1.48 -2.41 -14.58
N PHE A 124 -2.70 -1.91 -14.42
CA PHE A 124 -3.01 -0.82 -13.49
C PHE A 124 -3.70 -1.38 -12.25
N ALA A 125 -3.21 -1.01 -11.08
CA ALA A 125 -3.91 -1.20 -9.81
C ALA A 125 -4.28 0.17 -9.25
N GLU A 126 -5.53 0.33 -8.85
CA GLU A 126 -5.98 1.45 -8.04
C GLU A 126 -6.33 0.95 -6.64
N GLU A 127 -5.88 1.70 -5.64
CA GLU A 127 -6.03 1.35 -4.23
C GLU A 127 -6.73 2.49 -3.49
N LYS A 128 -7.72 2.15 -2.67
CA LYS A 128 -8.39 3.09 -1.76
C LYS A 128 -8.28 2.57 -0.34
N LEU A 129 -7.48 3.22 0.49
CA LEU A 129 -7.50 3.01 1.92
C LEU A 129 -8.85 3.49 2.47
N ILE A 130 -9.60 2.58 3.09
CA ILE A 130 -10.90 2.87 3.69
C ILE A 130 -10.74 3.26 5.14
N GLY A 131 -9.85 2.62 5.88
CA GLY A 131 -9.65 2.96 7.29
C GLY A 131 -8.73 2.01 8.01
N VAL A 132 -8.48 2.32 9.28
CA VAL A 132 -7.70 1.49 10.19
C VAL A 132 -8.53 1.16 11.41
N TYR A 133 -8.69 -0.13 11.69
CA TYR A 133 -9.61 -0.64 12.69
C TYR A 133 -8.85 -1.32 13.82
N ASP A 134 -9.41 -1.29 15.03
CA ASP A 134 -8.80 -1.95 16.19
C ASP A 134 -9.10 -3.46 16.25
N SER A 135 -9.99 -3.94 15.38
CA SER A 135 -10.41 -5.34 15.32
C SER A 135 -10.81 -5.72 13.89
N SER A 136 -10.64 -7.01 13.56
CA SER A 136 -11.11 -7.57 12.29
C SER A 136 -12.62 -7.40 12.11
N ALA A 137 -13.38 -7.49 13.21
CA ALA A 137 -14.83 -7.33 13.18
C ALA A 137 -15.25 -5.91 12.80
N ALA A 138 -14.60 -4.88 13.37
CA ALA A 138 -14.87 -3.50 13.00
C ALA A 138 -14.52 -3.19 11.53
N ALA A 139 -13.45 -3.80 11.00
CA ALA A 139 -13.10 -3.71 9.58
C ALA A 139 -14.16 -4.38 8.69
N GLU A 140 -14.66 -5.56 9.06
CA GLU A 140 -15.74 -6.24 8.33
C GLU A 140 -17.06 -5.44 8.35
N GLU A 141 -17.38 -4.80 9.47
CA GLU A 141 -18.52 -3.89 9.54
C GLU A 141 -18.35 -2.69 8.57
N ALA A 142 -17.11 -2.21 8.40
CA ALA A 142 -16.82 -1.17 7.41
C ALA A 142 -16.97 -1.66 5.98
N VAL A 143 -16.55 -2.89 5.68
CA VAL A 143 -16.83 -3.51 4.37
C VAL A 143 -18.33 -3.47 4.10
N MET A 144 -19.17 -3.85 5.05
CA MET A 144 -20.63 -3.79 4.88
C MET A 144 -21.17 -2.38 4.60
N ARG A 145 -20.55 -1.34 5.16
CA ARG A 145 -20.93 0.07 4.89
C ARG A 145 -20.55 0.50 3.47
N PHE A 146 -19.43 0.00 2.95
CA PHE A 146 -18.86 0.41 1.67
C PHE A 146 -19.32 -0.44 0.48
N ASP A 147 -19.59 -1.73 0.67
CA ASP A 147 -19.97 -2.72 -0.36
C ASP A 147 -21.23 -2.32 -1.17
N HIS A 148 -22.01 -1.36 -0.69
CA HIS A 148 -23.20 -0.85 -1.38
C HIS A 148 -23.03 0.54 -1.99
N LEU A 149 -21.91 1.22 -1.73
CA LEU A 149 -21.66 2.55 -2.27
C LEU A 149 -21.33 2.48 -3.78
N PRO A 150 -21.79 3.46 -4.58
CA PRO A 150 -21.47 3.50 -6.01
C PRO A 150 -19.97 3.40 -6.24
N GLY A 151 -19.53 2.54 -7.15
CA GLY A 151 -18.11 2.32 -7.44
C GLY A 151 -17.39 1.31 -6.56
N PHE A 152 -17.91 1.01 -5.37
CA PHE A 152 -17.44 -0.15 -4.60
C PHE A 152 -18.26 -1.39 -4.96
N CYS A 153 -19.58 -1.24 -5.05
CA CYS A 153 -20.51 -2.32 -5.42
C CYS A 153 -20.36 -2.82 -6.87
N TYR A 154 -19.54 -2.16 -7.67
CA TYR A 154 -19.22 -2.51 -9.06
C TYR A 154 -18.17 -3.63 -9.16
N HIS A 155 -17.49 -3.92 -8.05
CA HIS A 155 -16.43 -4.91 -7.97
C HIS A 155 -16.80 -6.01 -6.98
N PRO A 156 -16.29 -7.23 -7.16
CA PRO A 156 -16.53 -8.30 -6.20
C PRO A 156 -16.04 -7.93 -4.81
N ARG A 157 -16.74 -8.42 -3.79
CA ARG A 157 -16.36 -8.21 -2.39
C ARG A 157 -14.92 -8.65 -2.07
N ALA A 158 -14.36 -9.58 -2.84
CA ALA A 158 -12.97 -10.01 -2.72
C ALA A 158 -11.94 -8.90 -3.00
N CYS A 159 -12.34 -7.78 -3.61
CA CYS A 159 -11.52 -6.58 -3.78
C CYS A 159 -11.33 -5.79 -2.47
N PHE A 160 -12.08 -6.11 -1.41
CA PHE A 160 -11.80 -5.58 -0.07
C PHE A 160 -10.74 -6.44 0.63
N HIS A 161 -9.65 -5.81 1.05
CA HIS A 161 -8.55 -6.48 1.74
C HIS A 161 -8.44 -5.97 3.17
N ILE A 162 -8.52 -6.90 4.14
CA ILE A 162 -8.30 -6.62 5.55
C ILE A 162 -6.97 -7.23 5.97
N MET A 163 -6.00 -6.39 6.34
CA MET A 163 -4.65 -6.82 6.67
C MET A 163 -4.31 -6.51 8.13
N PRO A 164 -3.93 -7.52 8.94
CA PRO A 164 -3.51 -7.29 10.32
C PRO A 164 -2.08 -6.76 10.39
N TYR A 165 -1.89 -5.62 11.05
CA TYR A 165 -0.58 -5.03 11.32
C TYR A 165 -0.32 -4.98 12.82
N GLY A 166 0.74 -5.66 13.25
CA GLY A 166 1.24 -5.56 14.62
C GLY A 166 1.69 -4.13 14.93
N ILE A 167 1.16 -3.56 16.01
CA ILE A 167 1.46 -2.18 16.39
C ILE A 167 2.92 -2.05 16.82
N ASN A 168 3.61 -1.06 16.25
CA ASN A 168 5.05 -0.78 16.37
C ASN A 168 5.96 -1.86 15.80
N GLN A 169 5.44 -2.67 14.89
CA GLN A 169 6.22 -3.65 14.15
C GLN A 169 6.39 -3.17 12.70
N THR A 170 7.57 -3.46 12.16
CA THR A 170 7.90 -3.21 10.75
C THR A 170 7.66 -4.50 9.98
N HIS A 171 6.76 -4.49 9.00
CA HIS A 171 6.33 -5.67 8.24
C HIS A 171 7.07 -5.85 6.92
N TRP A 172 7.68 -4.78 6.39
CA TRP A 172 8.52 -4.84 5.20
C TRP A 172 9.89 -4.23 5.46
N THR A 173 10.94 -5.04 5.30
CA THR A 173 12.34 -4.67 5.59
C THR A 173 13.29 -4.93 4.42
N GLU A 174 12.79 -5.43 3.30
CA GLU A 174 13.61 -5.77 2.12
C GLU A 174 13.85 -4.56 1.22
N GLY A 175 12.91 -3.61 1.20
CA GLY A 175 13.00 -2.42 0.34
C GLY A 175 12.92 -2.77 -1.14
N PHE A 176 13.11 -1.78 -2.01
CA PHE A 176 13.11 -1.96 -3.46
C PHE A 176 14.51 -2.37 -3.97
N ALA A 177 15.09 -3.41 -3.37
CA ALA A 177 16.49 -3.80 -3.61
C ALA A 177 16.80 -4.13 -5.08
N ASP A 178 15.80 -4.56 -5.85
CA ASP A 178 15.95 -4.92 -7.27
C ASP A 178 15.74 -3.74 -8.23
N ILE A 179 15.34 -2.57 -7.74
CA ILE A 179 15.12 -1.41 -8.60
C ILE A 179 16.41 -0.60 -8.73
N LYS A 180 16.95 -0.57 -9.95
CA LYS A 180 18.00 0.38 -10.33
C LYS A 180 17.40 1.79 -10.39
N VAL A 181 17.49 2.54 -9.29
CA VAL A 181 17.13 3.96 -9.28
C VAL A 181 18.03 4.68 -10.29
N PRO A 182 17.48 5.29 -11.37
CA PRO A 182 18.27 6.11 -12.26
C PRO A 182 18.83 7.28 -11.45
N THR A 183 20.15 7.38 -11.34
CA THR A 183 20.75 8.50 -10.62
C THR A 183 20.32 9.81 -11.27
N LEU A 184 20.06 10.85 -10.48
CA LEU A 184 19.53 12.16 -10.91
C LEU A 184 20.27 12.81 -12.11
N LYS A 185 21.47 12.30 -12.46
CA LYS A 185 22.24 12.71 -13.64
C LYS A 185 21.66 12.21 -14.98
N GLU A 186 20.71 11.28 -14.98
CA GLU A 186 20.15 10.71 -16.22
C GLU A 186 18.80 11.33 -16.64
N LYS A 187 18.24 12.28 -15.88
CA LYS A 187 17.14 13.14 -16.36
C LYS A 187 17.67 14.26 -17.27
N THR A 188 18.29 13.90 -18.40
CA THR A 188 18.24 14.78 -19.57
C THR A 188 16.93 14.47 -20.27
N TRP A 189 15.96 15.39 -20.18
CA TRP A 189 14.85 15.46 -21.13
C TRP A 189 15.41 15.85 -22.50
N GLY A 190 16.10 14.89 -23.13
CA GLY A 190 16.63 15.00 -24.47
C GLY A 190 15.60 14.45 -25.43
N VAL A 191 14.74 15.32 -25.95
CA VAL A 191 14.39 15.18 -27.37
C VAL A 191 15.71 15.28 -28.12
N ASP A 192 16.24 14.15 -28.58
CA ASP A 192 17.29 14.14 -29.62
C ASP A 192 16.65 14.69 -30.90
N LEU A 193 16.53 16.02 -30.98
CA LEU A 193 16.25 16.68 -32.25
C LEU A 193 17.53 16.55 -33.09
N PRO A 194 17.46 15.92 -34.27
CA PRO A 194 18.64 15.76 -35.11
C PRO A 194 19.16 17.14 -35.53
N ALA A 195 20.49 17.28 -35.58
CA ALA A 195 21.22 18.54 -35.72
C ALA A 195 20.87 19.41 -36.95
N TRP A 196 20.03 18.93 -37.88
CA TRP A 196 19.58 19.68 -39.05
C TRP A 196 18.41 20.63 -38.79
N LEU A 197 17.80 20.62 -37.61
CA LEU A 197 16.77 21.60 -37.19
C LEU A 197 17.34 22.95 -36.70
N TYR A 198 18.67 23.10 -36.62
CA TYR A 198 19.35 24.32 -36.15
C TYR A 198 20.03 25.14 -37.28
N VAL A 199 19.58 24.98 -38.53
CA VAL A 199 20.01 25.88 -39.62
C VAL A 199 18.77 26.47 -40.29
N GLY A 200 18.50 27.74 -39.95
CA GLY A 200 17.49 28.61 -40.54
C GLY A 200 17.65 30.02 -40.02
#